data_AF-A0AAV2I0C8-F1
#
_entry.id   AF-A0AAV2I0C8-F1
#
_cell.length_a   1.000
_cell.length_b   1.000
_cell.length_c   1.000
_cell.angle_alpha   90.00
_cell.angle_beta   90.00
_cell.angle_gamma   90.00
#
_symmetry.space_group_name_H-M   'P 1'
#
loop_
_entity.id
_entity.type
_entity.pdbx_description
1 polymer ?
#
loop_
_entity_poly.entity_id
_entity_poly.type
_entity_poly.pdbx_seq_one_letter_code
_entity_poly.pdbx_strand_id
1 'polypeptide(L)'
;MCQAFYIGPFLASTVLLNMSATAIYVFVIVISSALCQDPVLVCQPPIYQTNYTNLLTGDAGYIAVDFNKELLSEISTKTGVRLVLDFKNLRSHEIASNVSCRSSRLQPCKVKSRCLPPYAKPVSTLSGFIGNRIVTNGGINLTTWEIPTEFDVVHRSSFTSQASQPFWPAMHQELGYHGTNSIYLFTNPRVGITDLRVFNIPAACGGVFNASSVLTK
;
A
#
# COMPACT_ATOMS: atom_id res chain seq x y z
N MET A 1 -35.74 42.82 20.57
CA MET A 1 -36.72 43.50 19.71
C MET A 1 -37.59 42.44 19.04
N CYS A 2 -38.89 42.55 19.26
CA CYS A 2 -39.93 41.62 18.81
C CYS A 2 -40.19 41.70 17.31
N GLN A 3 -40.60 40.58 16.71
CA GLN A 3 -41.89 40.53 16.02
C GLN A 3 -42.41 39.10 15.93
N ALA A 4 -43.64 38.92 16.43
CA ALA A 4 -44.40 37.68 16.40
C ALA A 4 -45.27 37.66 15.14
N PHE A 5 -45.33 36.51 14.47
CA PHE A 5 -46.36 36.19 13.48
C PHE A 5 -47.25 35.08 14.03
N TYR A 6 -48.53 35.38 14.16
CA TYR A 6 -49.60 34.44 14.47
C TYR A 6 -50.05 33.77 13.17
N ILE A 7 -50.01 32.44 13.10
CA ILE A 7 -50.70 31.65 12.08
C ILE A 7 -51.56 30.63 12.84
N GLY A 8 -52.88 30.74 12.65
CA GLY A 8 -53.89 29.92 13.33
C GLY A 8 -53.91 28.46 12.83
N PRO A 9 -54.65 27.58 13.53
CA PRO A 9 -54.69 26.15 13.23
C PRO A 9 -55.74 25.90 12.14
N PHE A 10 -55.30 25.54 10.94
CA PHE A 10 -56.16 24.97 9.92
C PHE A 10 -55.62 23.62 9.48
N LEU A 11 -56.45 22.60 9.72
CA LEU A 11 -56.53 21.32 9.02
C LEU A 11 -55.40 20.30 9.27
N ALA A 12 -55.64 19.53 10.32
CA ALA A 12 -55.28 18.12 10.37
C ALA A 12 -55.91 17.36 9.18
N SER A 13 -55.09 16.85 8.25
CA SER A 13 -55.31 15.61 7.47
C SER A 13 -54.26 15.33 6.37
N THR A 14 -52.99 15.70 6.56
CA THR A 14 -51.90 15.38 5.60
C THR A 14 -50.60 14.91 6.27
N VAL A 15 -50.66 14.37 7.49
CA VAL A 15 -49.46 13.95 8.24
C VAL A 15 -49.07 12.48 8.01
N LEU A 16 -49.90 11.66 7.36
CA LEU A 16 -49.57 10.25 7.12
C LEU A 16 -48.74 9.96 5.85
N LEU A 17 -48.43 10.97 5.03
CA LEU A 17 -47.62 10.79 3.81
C LEU A 17 -46.18 11.32 3.90
N ASN A 18 -45.82 12.06 4.95
CA ASN A 18 -44.48 12.66 5.07
C ASN A 18 -43.55 11.96 6.07
N MET A 19 -44.04 10.97 6.83
CA MET A 19 -43.21 10.14 7.72
C MET A 19 -42.49 8.99 6.99
N SER A 20 -42.89 8.66 5.76
CA SER A 20 -42.20 7.67 4.91
C SER A 20 -41.01 8.27 4.16
N ALA A 21 -41.06 9.56 3.78
CA ALA A 21 -39.99 10.21 3.01
C ALA A 21 -38.75 10.54 3.86
N THR A 22 -38.94 10.90 5.14
CA THR A 22 -37.82 11.22 6.06
C THR A 22 -37.07 9.97 6.53
N ALA A 23 -37.77 8.85 6.72
CA ALA A 23 -37.13 7.57 7.02
C ALA A 23 -36.26 7.04 5.86
N ILE A 24 -36.73 7.22 4.62
CA ILE A 24 -35.96 6.85 3.41
C ILE A 24 -34.70 7.70 3.27
N TYR A 25 -34.78 9.01 3.55
CA TYR A 25 -33.60 9.90 3.46
C TYR A 25 -32.51 9.58 4.48
N VAL A 26 -32.88 9.23 5.72
CA VAL A 26 -31.91 8.80 6.74
C VAL A 26 -31.28 7.45 6.35
N PHE A 27 -32.06 6.52 5.78
CA PHE A 27 -31.53 5.24 5.31
C PHE A 27 -30.54 5.41 4.15
N VAL A 28 -30.79 6.31 3.21
CA VAL A 28 -29.88 6.61 2.09
C VAL A 28 -28.58 7.28 2.58
N ILE A 29 -28.64 8.14 3.59
CA ILE A 29 -27.44 8.78 4.17
C ILE A 29 -26.60 7.76 4.98
N VAL A 30 -27.24 6.83 5.69
CA VAL A 30 -26.53 5.76 6.45
C VAL A 30 -25.93 4.70 5.52
N ILE A 31 -26.54 4.40 4.36
CA ILE A 31 -25.94 3.51 3.36
C ILE A 31 -24.74 4.17 2.66
N SER A 32 -24.74 5.50 2.52
CA SER A 32 -23.66 6.23 1.85
C SER A 32 -22.37 6.31 2.68
N SER A 33 -22.43 6.13 4.00
CA SER A 33 -21.23 6.00 4.85
C SER A 33 -20.66 4.58 4.91
N ALA A 34 -21.37 3.58 4.37
CA ALA A 34 -20.98 2.17 4.39
C ALA A 34 -20.07 1.72 3.25
N LEU A 35 -19.65 2.63 2.35
CA LEU A 35 -18.64 2.36 1.31
C LEU A 35 -17.23 2.82 1.71
N CYS A 36 -17.00 3.09 2.99
CA CYS A 36 -15.64 3.24 3.50
C CYS A 36 -14.97 1.86 3.45
N GLN A 37 -14.20 1.60 2.40
CA GLN A 37 -13.39 0.39 2.32
C GLN A 37 -12.46 0.35 3.54
N ASP A 38 -12.52 -0.72 4.32
CA ASP A 38 -11.63 -0.87 5.47
C ASP A 38 -10.22 -1.22 4.96
N PRO A 39 -9.22 -0.34 5.15
CA PRO A 39 -7.86 -0.59 4.67
C PRO A 39 -7.27 -1.87 5.25
N VAL A 40 -7.59 -2.26 6.49
CA VAL A 40 -6.95 -3.44 7.10
C VAL A 40 -7.39 -4.76 6.46
N LEU A 41 -8.43 -4.74 5.61
CA LEU A 41 -8.86 -5.90 4.81
C LEU A 41 -8.08 -6.02 3.50
N VAL A 42 -7.34 -4.99 3.10
CA VAL A 42 -6.48 -5.01 1.91
C VAL A 42 -5.16 -5.66 2.28
N CYS A 43 -5.13 -6.99 2.17
CA CYS A 43 -4.00 -7.82 2.56
C CYS A 43 -3.34 -8.50 1.36
N GLN A 44 -2.02 -8.43 1.32
CA GLN A 44 -1.20 -9.22 0.41
C GLN A 44 -1.14 -10.70 0.86
N PRO A 45 -0.73 -11.63 -0.01
CA PRO A 45 -0.44 -13.00 0.41
C PRO A 45 0.68 -13.03 1.46
N PRO A 46 0.69 -14.03 2.37
CA PRO A 46 1.71 -14.12 3.42
C PRO A 46 3.12 -14.34 2.86
N ILE A 47 3.23 -15.04 1.73
CA ILE A 47 4.50 -15.28 1.04
C ILE A 47 4.25 -15.09 -0.45
N TYR A 48 5.03 -14.20 -1.07
CA TYR A 48 4.89 -13.96 -2.50
C TYR A 48 6.17 -13.48 -3.16
N GLN A 49 6.17 -13.57 -4.48
CA GLN A 49 7.18 -12.98 -5.35
C GLN A 49 6.51 -12.21 -6.48
N THR A 50 7.08 -11.07 -6.87
CA THR A 50 6.62 -10.28 -8.03
C THR A 50 7.83 -9.69 -8.74
N ASN A 51 7.74 -9.53 -10.06
CA ASN A 51 8.72 -8.73 -10.79
C ASN A 51 8.41 -7.25 -10.57
N TYR A 52 9.44 -6.41 -10.67
CA TYR A 52 9.29 -4.96 -10.63
C TYR A 52 10.06 -4.31 -11.79
N THR A 53 9.58 -3.13 -12.19
CA THR A 53 10.32 -2.16 -12.99
C THR A 53 10.20 -0.80 -12.33
N ASN A 54 11.33 -0.16 -12.04
CA ASN A 54 11.37 1.23 -11.61
C ASN A 54 11.28 2.14 -12.84
N LEU A 55 10.16 2.83 -13.00
CA LEU A 55 9.86 3.65 -14.17
C LEU A 55 10.71 4.93 -14.25
N LEU A 56 11.34 5.35 -13.16
CA LEU A 56 12.23 6.52 -13.15
C LEU A 56 13.67 6.17 -13.56
N THR A 57 14.18 5.03 -13.10
CA THR A 57 15.59 4.64 -13.31
C THR A 57 15.79 3.59 -14.41
N GLY A 58 14.69 2.98 -14.87
CA GLY A 58 14.70 1.82 -15.76
C GLY A 58 15.31 0.56 -15.13
N ASP A 59 15.57 0.55 -13.81
CA ASP A 59 15.97 -0.66 -13.11
C ASP A 59 14.81 -1.66 -13.08
N ALA A 60 15.12 -2.94 -13.16
CA ALA A 60 14.15 -4.01 -13.12
C ALA A 60 14.68 -5.16 -12.28
N GLY A 61 13.79 -6.05 -11.88
CA GLY A 61 14.16 -7.15 -11.02
C GLY A 61 12.95 -7.88 -10.45
N TYR A 62 13.14 -8.45 -9.28
CA TYR A 62 12.02 -9.02 -8.53
C TYR A 62 12.12 -8.74 -7.04
N ILE A 63 10.96 -8.70 -6.41
CA ILE A 63 10.79 -8.62 -4.97
C ILE A 63 10.23 -9.95 -4.49
N ALA A 64 10.82 -10.50 -3.45
CA ALA A 64 10.33 -11.65 -2.70
C ALA A 64 10.00 -11.21 -1.26
N VAL A 65 8.83 -11.60 -0.76
CA VAL A 65 8.36 -11.22 0.58
C VAL A 65 7.89 -12.46 1.32
N ASP A 66 8.33 -12.60 2.56
CA ASP A 66 7.85 -13.60 3.51
C ASP A 66 7.46 -12.87 4.81
N PHE A 67 6.17 -12.56 4.93
CA PHE A 67 5.65 -11.88 6.12
C PHE A 67 5.64 -12.77 7.36
N ASN A 68 5.69 -14.10 7.21
CA ASN A 68 5.80 -14.99 8.36
C ASN A 68 7.19 -14.93 8.99
N LYS A 69 8.21 -14.63 8.18
CA LYS A 69 9.60 -14.41 8.63
C LYS A 69 9.97 -12.96 8.78
N GLU A 70 9.05 -12.03 8.49
CA GLU A 70 9.29 -10.59 8.56
C GLU A 70 10.47 -10.15 7.65
N LEU A 71 10.55 -10.73 6.45
CA LEU A 71 11.63 -10.51 5.49
C LEU A 71 11.10 -10.05 4.13
N LEU A 72 11.84 -9.12 3.51
CA LEU A 72 11.68 -8.74 2.11
C LEU A 72 13.05 -8.75 1.44
N SER A 73 13.12 -9.22 0.20
CA SER A 73 14.31 -9.08 -0.64
C SER A 73 13.93 -8.45 -1.97
N GLU A 74 14.71 -7.46 -2.38
CA GLU A 74 14.68 -6.85 -3.71
C GLU A 74 15.99 -7.18 -4.42
N ILE A 75 15.90 -7.70 -5.64
CA ILE A 75 17.06 -8.10 -6.43
C ILE A 75 16.99 -7.37 -7.77
N SER A 76 17.94 -6.47 -7.99
CA SER A 76 18.09 -5.72 -9.23
C SER A 76 18.80 -6.56 -10.28
N THR A 77 18.20 -6.72 -11.46
CA THR A 77 18.85 -7.37 -12.61
C THR A 77 19.89 -6.46 -13.27
N LYS A 78 19.80 -5.14 -13.06
CA LYS A 78 20.73 -4.15 -13.65
C LYS A 78 22.04 -4.08 -12.88
N THR A 79 21.97 -4.02 -11.55
CA THR A 79 23.15 -3.85 -10.69
C THR A 79 23.65 -5.18 -10.11
N GLY A 80 22.80 -6.21 -10.09
CA GLY A 80 23.08 -7.46 -9.37
C GLY A 80 23.11 -7.31 -7.85
N VAL A 81 22.73 -6.13 -7.33
CA VAL A 81 22.62 -5.88 -5.90
C VAL A 81 21.36 -6.52 -5.37
N ARG A 82 21.50 -7.18 -4.23
CA ARG A 82 20.41 -7.76 -3.45
C ARG A 82 20.25 -6.97 -2.17
N LEU A 83 19.12 -6.28 -2.04
CA LEU A 83 18.70 -5.64 -0.81
C LEU A 83 17.83 -6.62 -0.03
N VAL A 84 18.15 -6.86 1.24
CA VAL A 84 17.34 -7.65 2.17
C VAL A 84 16.91 -6.75 3.32
N LEU A 85 15.61 -6.62 3.54
CA LEU A 85 15.01 -5.90 4.65
C LEU A 85 14.55 -6.93 5.69
N ASP A 86 15.12 -6.83 6.88
CA ASP A 86 14.75 -7.59 8.07
C ASP A 86 13.90 -6.70 8.97
N PHE A 87 12.59 -6.90 8.89
CA PHE A 87 11.62 -6.09 9.65
C PHE A 87 11.65 -6.43 11.14
N LYS A 88 11.98 -7.68 11.49
CA LYS A 88 12.07 -8.12 12.88
C LYS A 88 13.22 -7.44 13.61
N ASN A 89 14.38 -7.35 12.97
CA ASN A 89 15.59 -6.76 13.55
C ASN A 89 15.80 -5.29 13.17
N LEU A 90 14.89 -4.71 12.36
CA LEU A 90 14.98 -3.34 11.84
C LEU A 90 16.32 -3.07 11.15
N ARG A 91 16.72 -3.96 10.24
CA ARG A 91 17.98 -3.86 9.47
C ARG A 91 17.72 -3.95 7.97
N SER A 92 18.50 -3.19 7.21
CA SER A 92 18.61 -3.33 5.76
C SER A 92 20.02 -3.78 5.42
N HIS A 93 20.12 -4.81 4.56
CA HIS A 93 21.37 -5.40 4.11
C HIS A 93 21.47 -5.28 2.60
N GLU A 94 22.40 -4.45 2.13
CA GLU A 94 22.74 -4.32 0.72
C GLU A 94 23.92 -5.26 0.42
N ILE A 95 23.67 -6.27 -0.41
CA ILE A 95 24.62 -7.34 -0.72
C ILE A 95 24.94 -7.26 -2.21
N ALA A 96 26.14 -6.84 -2.54
CA ALA A 96 26.61 -6.76 -3.91
C ALA A 96 27.03 -8.14 -4.45
N SER A 97 27.18 -8.24 -5.77
CA SER A 97 27.56 -9.48 -6.47
C SER A 97 28.94 -10.02 -6.06
N ASN A 98 29.85 -9.14 -5.63
CA ASN A 98 31.17 -9.50 -5.11
C ASN A 98 31.14 -9.89 -3.61
N VAL A 99 29.96 -10.14 -3.04
CA VAL A 99 29.74 -10.49 -1.63
C VAL A 99 30.13 -9.37 -0.65
N SER A 100 30.44 -8.16 -1.14
CA SER A 100 30.51 -6.99 -0.26
C SER A 100 29.13 -6.69 0.30
N CYS A 101 29.09 -6.33 1.58
CA CYS A 101 27.84 -6.12 2.30
C CYS A 101 27.86 -4.83 3.09
N ARG A 102 26.75 -4.10 3.04
CA ARG A 102 26.50 -2.93 3.89
C ARG A 102 25.22 -3.18 4.66
N SER A 103 25.30 -3.00 5.97
CA SER A 103 24.14 -3.13 6.87
C SER A 103 23.82 -1.75 7.43
N SER A 104 22.57 -1.33 7.40
CA SER A 104 22.11 -0.08 8.00
C SER A 104 20.85 -0.31 8.81
N ARG A 105 20.49 0.67 9.65
CA ARG A 105 19.23 0.63 10.41
C ARG A 105 18.08 0.86 9.44
N LEU A 106 17.09 -0.03 9.46
CA LEU A 106 15.84 0.16 8.74
C LEU A 106 14.98 1.17 9.48
N GLN A 107 14.53 2.20 8.78
CA GLN A 107 13.61 3.18 9.36
C GLN A 107 12.22 2.55 9.55
N PRO A 108 11.50 2.87 10.64
CA PRO A 108 10.16 2.34 10.87
C PRO A 108 9.18 2.56 9.71
N CYS A 109 9.28 3.71 9.03
CA CYS A 109 8.46 4.03 7.86
C CYS A 109 8.69 3.11 6.64
N LYS A 110 9.81 2.38 6.60
CA LYS A 110 10.15 1.41 5.54
C LYS A 110 9.77 -0.02 5.91
N VAL A 111 9.25 -0.25 7.12
CA VAL A 111 8.72 -1.55 7.54
C VAL A 111 7.39 -1.78 6.83
N LYS A 112 7.25 -2.94 6.19
CA LYS A 112 6.05 -3.30 5.45
C LYS A 112 5.22 -4.32 6.22
N SER A 113 3.97 -3.98 6.49
CA SER A 113 2.97 -4.93 6.99
C SER A 113 2.29 -5.68 5.84
N ARG A 114 1.74 -6.86 6.16
CA ARG A 114 0.99 -7.69 5.20
C ARG A 114 -0.27 -6.98 4.67
N CYS A 115 -0.98 -6.30 5.56
CA CYS A 115 -2.19 -5.55 5.27
C CYS A 115 -1.91 -4.05 5.34
N LEU A 116 -2.74 -3.24 4.68
CA LEU A 116 -2.63 -1.79 4.82
C LEU A 116 -2.89 -1.37 6.28
N PRO A 117 -2.24 -0.31 6.75
CA PRO A 117 -2.49 0.22 8.09
C PRO A 117 -3.88 0.87 8.16
N PRO A 118 -4.47 0.98 9.37
CA PRO A 118 -5.81 1.54 9.56
C PRO A 118 -5.95 3.01 9.14
N TYR A 119 -4.83 3.74 9.01
CA TYR A 119 -4.80 5.14 8.59
C TYR A 119 -4.61 5.32 7.07
N ALA A 120 -4.53 4.24 6.28
CA ALA A 120 -4.45 4.34 4.83
C ALA A 120 -5.75 4.90 4.25
N LYS A 121 -5.63 5.76 3.24
CA LYS A 121 -6.76 6.46 2.61
C LYS A 121 -6.97 6.01 1.17
N PRO A 122 -8.20 5.65 0.76
CA PRO A 122 -8.45 5.28 -0.63
C PRO A 122 -8.36 6.51 -1.53
N VAL A 123 -7.74 6.36 -2.70
CA VAL A 123 -7.69 7.37 -3.76
C VAL A 123 -8.59 6.90 -4.91
N SER A 124 -9.87 7.27 -4.82
CA SER A 124 -10.90 6.81 -5.76
C SER A 124 -10.64 7.25 -7.20
N THR A 125 -10.09 8.45 -7.41
CA THR A 125 -9.76 9.00 -8.73
C THR A 125 -8.65 8.24 -9.47
N LEU A 126 -7.83 7.48 -8.74
CA LEU A 126 -6.76 6.64 -9.28
C LEU A 126 -7.09 5.15 -9.17
N SER A 127 -8.31 4.81 -8.77
CA SER A 127 -8.82 3.44 -8.78
C SER A 127 -9.54 3.19 -10.10
N GLY A 128 -9.44 1.98 -10.64
CA GLY A 128 -9.87 1.72 -12.01
C GLY A 128 -9.67 0.27 -12.42
N PHE A 129 -9.25 0.03 -13.65
CA PHE A 129 -8.92 -1.30 -14.13
C PHE A 129 -7.75 -1.27 -15.13
N ILE A 130 -6.99 -2.36 -15.19
CA ILE A 130 -6.01 -2.64 -16.24
C ILE A 130 -6.64 -3.63 -17.23
N GLY A 131 -6.40 -3.43 -18.52
CA GLY A 131 -6.86 -4.32 -19.58
C GLY A 131 -8.21 -3.91 -20.18
N ASN A 132 -8.75 -4.75 -21.05
CA ASN A 132 -9.99 -4.46 -21.76
C ASN A 132 -11.18 -5.12 -21.06
N ARG A 133 -11.97 -4.32 -20.35
CA ARG A 133 -13.18 -4.80 -19.66
C ARG A 133 -14.29 -5.22 -20.62
N ILE A 134 -14.35 -4.61 -21.80
CA ILE A 134 -15.44 -4.76 -22.77
C ILE A 134 -15.32 -6.09 -23.53
N VAL A 135 -14.10 -6.54 -23.84
CA VAL A 135 -13.93 -7.62 -24.83
C VAL A 135 -13.92 -9.02 -24.22
N THR A 136 -13.75 -9.21 -22.91
CA THR A 136 -13.71 -10.58 -22.31
C THR A 136 -14.00 -10.63 -20.80
N ASN A 137 -14.53 -9.57 -20.18
CA ASN A 137 -14.41 -9.38 -18.72
C ASN A 137 -12.95 -9.45 -18.23
N GLY A 138 -11.96 -9.31 -19.12
CA GLY A 138 -10.53 -9.47 -18.82
C GLY A 138 -9.89 -8.27 -18.12
N GLY A 139 -10.72 -7.37 -17.56
CA GLY A 139 -10.25 -6.21 -16.81
C GLY A 139 -9.83 -6.63 -15.40
N ILE A 140 -8.63 -6.22 -14.99
CA ILE A 140 -8.15 -6.38 -13.62
C ILE A 140 -8.50 -5.10 -12.85
N ASN A 141 -9.49 -5.14 -11.96
CA ASN A 141 -9.82 -4.00 -11.10
C ASN A 141 -8.64 -3.66 -10.19
N LEU A 142 -8.42 -2.36 -9.99
CA LEU A 142 -7.41 -1.80 -9.11
C LEU A 142 -8.04 -0.88 -8.07
N THR A 143 -7.56 -0.96 -6.84
CA THR A 143 -7.80 0.03 -5.80
C THR A 143 -6.48 0.70 -5.43
N THR A 144 -6.47 2.02 -5.37
CA THR A 144 -5.28 2.80 -5.02
C THR A 144 -5.43 3.42 -3.64
N TRP A 145 -4.36 3.38 -2.86
CA TRP A 145 -4.32 3.83 -1.47
C TRP A 145 -3.12 4.72 -1.22
N GLU A 146 -3.32 5.76 -0.41
CA GLU A 146 -2.28 6.59 0.15
C GLU A 146 -2.01 6.19 1.59
N ILE A 147 -0.74 5.94 1.88
CA ILE A 147 -0.25 5.51 3.18
C ILE A 147 0.68 6.63 3.65
N PRO A 148 0.18 7.57 4.47
CA PRO A 148 1.04 8.58 5.06
C PRO A 148 2.07 7.90 5.97
N THR A 149 3.32 8.30 5.84
CA THR A 149 4.40 7.89 6.75
C THR A 149 4.95 9.08 7.50
N GLU A 150 5.85 8.82 8.44
CA GLU A 150 6.61 9.87 9.11
C GLU A 150 7.42 10.69 8.09
N PHE A 151 7.75 11.94 8.42
CA PHE A 151 8.60 12.85 7.63
C PHE A 151 8.00 13.36 6.30
N ASP A 152 6.69 13.59 6.23
CA ASP A 152 5.99 14.12 5.05
C ASP A 152 6.18 13.28 3.77
N VAL A 153 6.45 11.99 3.94
CA VAL A 153 6.47 11.01 2.85
C VAL A 153 5.09 10.33 2.79
N VAL A 154 4.55 10.22 1.58
CA VAL A 154 3.30 9.52 1.27
C VAL A 154 3.63 8.40 0.29
N HIS A 155 3.35 7.16 0.70
CA HIS A 155 3.39 6.03 -0.20
C HIS A 155 2.04 5.85 -0.88
N ARG A 156 1.99 5.95 -2.19
CA ARG A 156 0.81 5.66 -2.99
C ARG A 156 0.95 4.28 -3.62
N SER A 157 0.07 3.35 -3.27
CA SER A 157 0.14 1.96 -3.73
C SER A 157 -1.18 1.53 -4.34
N SER A 158 -1.13 0.91 -5.52
CA SER A 158 -2.26 0.30 -6.20
C SER A 158 -2.20 -1.22 -6.07
N PHE A 159 -3.34 -1.82 -5.77
CA PHE A 159 -3.49 -3.26 -5.62
C PHE A 159 -4.61 -3.80 -6.49
N THR A 160 -4.49 -5.04 -6.95
CA THR A 160 -5.58 -5.74 -7.63
C THR A 160 -6.73 -6.01 -6.67
N SER A 161 -7.96 -5.83 -7.11
CA SER A 161 -9.17 -6.08 -6.33
C SER A 161 -10.09 -7.04 -7.08
N GLN A 162 -9.80 -8.33 -6.98
CA GLN A 162 -10.54 -9.39 -7.64
C GLN A 162 -11.14 -10.35 -6.62
N ALA A 163 -12.38 -10.76 -6.85
CA ALA A 163 -13.06 -11.70 -5.96
C ALA A 163 -12.26 -13.02 -5.87
N SER A 164 -12.11 -13.54 -4.66
CA SER A 164 -11.38 -14.79 -4.36
C SER A 164 -9.89 -14.77 -4.71
N GLN A 165 -9.30 -13.60 -4.96
CA GLN A 165 -7.86 -13.44 -5.16
C GLN A 165 -7.27 -12.50 -4.09
N PRO A 166 -6.01 -12.71 -3.69
CA PRO A 166 -5.35 -11.78 -2.80
C PRO A 166 -5.08 -10.44 -3.49
N PHE A 167 -4.82 -9.40 -2.69
CA PHE A 167 -4.47 -8.08 -3.21
C PHE A 167 -3.02 -8.06 -3.68
N TRP A 168 -2.81 -8.24 -4.98
CA TRP A 168 -1.49 -8.18 -5.60
C TRP A 168 -1.05 -6.73 -5.77
N PRO A 169 0.21 -6.39 -5.46
CA PRO A 169 0.71 -5.06 -5.77
C PRO A 169 0.76 -4.89 -7.30
N ALA A 170 0.27 -3.77 -7.79
CA ALA A 170 0.28 -3.43 -9.22
C ALA A 170 1.22 -2.24 -9.48
N MET A 171 1.17 -1.22 -8.63
CA MET A 171 2.02 -0.05 -8.73
C MET A 171 2.33 0.52 -7.34
N HIS A 172 3.50 1.10 -7.18
CA HIS A 172 3.88 1.84 -5.99
C HIS A 172 4.63 3.10 -6.36
N GLN A 173 4.34 4.19 -5.66
CA GLN A 173 4.99 5.47 -5.83
C GLN A 173 5.32 6.03 -4.45
N GLU A 174 6.56 6.46 -4.28
CA GLU A 174 6.98 7.22 -3.09
C GLU A 174 6.96 8.71 -3.41
N LEU A 175 6.09 9.45 -2.73
CA LEU A 175 5.96 10.90 -2.82
C LEU A 175 6.59 11.52 -1.57
N GLY A 176 7.63 12.33 -1.71
CA GLY A 176 8.23 13.05 -0.60
C GLY A 176 8.32 14.55 -0.86
N TYR A 177 8.86 15.29 0.11
CA TYR A 177 9.07 16.75 0.02
C TYR A 177 9.86 17.17 -1.23
N HIS A 178 10.80 16.34 -1.70
CA HIS A 178 11.62 16.60 -2.90
C HIS A 178 11.01 16.05 -4.20
N GLY A 179 9.76 15.61 -4.18
CA GLY A 179 9.07 15.04 -5.33
C GLY A 179 8.98 13.51 -5.29
N THR A 180 8.88 12.88 -6.46
CA THR A 180 8.75 11.42 -6.56
C THR A 180 10.12 10.76 -6.51
N ASN A 181 10.37 9.94 -5.49
CA ASN A 181 11.66 9.26 -5.30
C ASN A 181 11.73 7.95 -6.08
N SER A 182 10.61 7.23 -6.18
CA SER A 182 10.53 5.94 -6.88
C SER A 182 9.13 5.71 -7.43
N ILE A 183 9.06 5.04 -8.59
CA ILE A 183 7.83 4.55 -9.18
C ILE A 183 8.06 3.11 -9.62
N TYR A 184 7.49 2.16 -8.90
CA TYR A 184 7.55 0.74 -9.23
C TYR A 184 6.26 0.29 -9.91
N LEU A 185 6.41 -0.36 -11.07
CA LEU A 185 5.37 -1.18 -11.69
C LEU A 185 5.64 -2.64 -11.35
N PHE A 186 4.65 -3.35 -10.84
CA PHE A 186 4.76 -4.76 -10.48
C PHE A 186 4.06 -5.65 -11.50
N THR A 187 4.71 -6.76 -11.86
CA THR A 187 4.18 -7.71 -12.84
C THR A 187 4.48 -9.15 -12.44
N ASN A 188 3.74 -10.09 -13.03
CA ASN A 188 3.90 -11.53 -12.79
C ASN A 188 3.93 -11.92 -11.30
N PRO A 189 2.93 -11.49 -10.50
CA PRO A 189 2.85 -11.89 -9.11
C PRO A 189 2.59 -13.40 -9.00
N ARG A 190 3.23 -14.05 -8.02
CA ARG A 190 3.02 -15.46 -7.70
C ARG A 190 3.07 -15.71 -6.20
N VAL A 191 2.30 -16.71 -5.76
CA VAL A 191 2.36 -17.20 -4.38
C VAL A 191 3.65 -18.01 -4.19
N GLY A 192 4.29 -17.83 -3.04
CA GLY A 192 5.56 -18.48 -2.75
C GLY A 192 6.76 -17.80 -3.41
N ILE A 193 7.94 -18.38 -3.19
CA ILE A 193 9.23 -17.83 -3.63
C ILE A 193 10.02 -18.96 -4.27
N THR A 194 10.58 -18.71 -5.46
CA THR A 194 11.26 -19.77 -6.23
C THR A 194 12.67 -20.06 -5.73
N ASP A 195 13.39 -19.07 -5.21
CA ASP A 195 14.70 -19.25 -4.59
C ASP A 195 14.68 -18.68 -3.18
N LEU A 196 14.72 -19.55 -2.16
CA LEU A 196 14.73 -19.10 -0.76
C LEU A 196 16.06 -18.47 -0.34
N ARG A 197 17.13 -18.68 -1.11
CA ARG A 197 18.46 -18.12 -0.80
C ARG A 197 18.48 -16.60 -0.94
N VAL A 198 17.46 -16.00 -1.56
CA VAL A 198 17.29 -14.55 -1.65
C VAL A 198 17.22 -13.89 -0.28
N PHE A 199 16.84 -14.61 0.77
CA PHE A 199 16.85 -14.11 2.14
C PHE A 199 18.13 -14.40 2.92
N ASN A 200 19.07 -15.18 2.38
CA ASN A 200 20.29 -15.53 3.10
C ASN A 200 21.18 -14.30 3.25
N ILE A 201 21.34 -13.81 4.48
CA ILE A 201 22.25 -12.71 4.81
C ILE A 201 23.62 -13.32 5.15
N PRO A 202 24.69 -13.03 4.37
CA PRO A 202 26.03 -13.52 4.69
C PRO A 202 26.50 -13.10 6.08
N ALA A 203 27.26 -13.95 6.77
CA ALA A 203 27.81 -13.64 8.10
C ALA A 203 28.66 -12.35 8.10
N ALA A 204 29.31 -12.03 6.97
CA ALA A 204 30.06 -10.79 6.77
C ALA A 204 29.20 -9.51 6.92
N CYS A 205 27.87 -9.61 6.75
CA CYS A 205 26.93 -8.52 6.99
C CYS A 205 26.65 -8.27 8.48
N GLY A 206 27.02 -9.19 9.37
CA GLY A 206 26.72 -9.16 10.80
C GLY A 206 27.53 -8.16 11.62
N GLY A 207 28.39 -7.35 10.99
CA GLY A 207 29.14 -6.30 11.66
C GLY A 207 28.21 -5.26 12.28
N VAL A 208 28.27 -5.12 13.61
CA VAL A 208 27.59 -4.08 14.37
C VAL A 208 28.00 -2.72 13.79
N PHE A 209 27.03 -1.99 13.23
CA PHE A 209 27.25 -0.61 12.81
C PHE A 209 27.52 0.23 14.07
N ASN A 210 28.79 0.49 14.38
CA ASN A 210 29.17 1.47 15.40
C ASN A 210 28.89 2.86 14.82
N ALA A 211 27.74 3.44 15.18
CA ALA A 211 27.32 4.78 14.77
C ALA A 211 28.24 5.92 15.28
N SER A 212 29.33 5.60 15.99
CA SER A 212 30.28 6.56 16.56
C SER A 212 31.31 7.12 15.58
N SER A 213 31.38 6.68 14.32
CA SER A 213 32.46 7.09 13.39
C SER A 213 32.08 8.13 12.33
N VAL A 214 30.88 8.73 12.38
CA VAL A 214 30.41 9.67 11.32
C VAL A 214 30.36 11.14 11.78
N LEU A 215 30.75 11.45 13.03
CA LEU A 215 30.78 12.83 13.54
C LEU A 215 32.16 13.49 13.59
N THR A 216 33.16 12.94 12.91
CA THR A 216 34.45 13.62 12.71
C THR A 216 34.78 13.69 11.23
N LYS A 217 34.23 14.69 10.55
CA LYS A 217 34.88 15.43 9.46
C LYS A 217 34.18 16.76 9.24
#